data_AF-A0A2V8NZ66-F1
#
_entry.id   AF-A0A2V8NZ66-F1
#
_cell.length_a   1.000
_cell.length_b   1.000
_cell.length_c   1.000
_cell.angle_alpha   90.00
_cell.angle_beta   90.00
_cell.angle_gamma   90.00
#
_symmetry.space_group_name_H-M   'P 1'
#
loop_
_entity.id
_entity.type
_entity.pdbx_description
1 polymer ?
#
loop_
_entity_poly.entity_id
_entity_poly.type
_entity_poly.pdbx_seq_one_letter_code
_entity_poly.pdbx_strand_id
1 'polypeptide(L)'
;MDRLVLPPALRREAILELMRSAEQRLALSMFRCDDLAVVDEVAAAVKRNVNVRVLITHRARGWKRRLVELGALLESTGAHVQRYTGPLMKYHAKYVVADDGPALVSSLNFTRKCFEATCDFLLFSDDPLVISGLNVIFEHDFSSPGSPLPEITDRLIVGPDHARMRFKNLLDEAESSIRIIDHRVIDPQMLSLLREKQNGGVSVRVLGHGPMNGLVSHGRMALVDGRVAVIGSIHLSPPSLDCRREVAILVHEPSIVHELNEFFESLALDRSNLVSLSETPNPPPEDEEDDEDDENYAAVET
;
A
#
# COMPACT_ATOMS: atom_id res chain seq x y z
N MET A 1 11.17 14.16 -7.96
CA MET A 1 12.12 13.38 -7.14
C MET A 1 11.30 12.48 -6.24
N ASP A 2 11.80 11.32 -5.83
CA ASP A 2 11.05 10.48 -4.89
C ASP A 2 11.33 10.95 -3.45
N ARG A 3 10.35 10.85 -2.55
CA ARG A 3 10.48 11.19 -1.13
C ARG A 3 9.79 10.16 -0.27
N LEU A 4 10.54 9.58 0.66
CA LEU A 4 10.04 8.59 1.61
C LEU A 4 9.54 9.25 2.90
N VAL A 5 8.44 8.75 3.46
CA VAL A 5 7.99 9.08 4.82
C VAL A 5 7.71 7.78 5.57
N LEU A 6 8.46 7.55 6.65
CA LEU A 6 8.34 6.41 7.56
C LEU A 6 7.70 6.78 8.92
N PRO A 7 8.12 7.87 9.61
CA PRO A 7 7.71 8.10 10.99
C PRO A 7 6.21 8.41 11.10
N PRO A 8 5.45 7.73 12.00
CA PRO A 8 4.01 7.96 12.19
C PRO A 8 3.64 9.44 12.34
N ALA A 9 4.42 10.19 13.13
CA ALA A 9 4.20 11.61 13.41
C ALA A 9 4.19 12.52 12.17
N LEU A 10 4.79 12.09 11.06
CA LEU A 10 4.87 12.88 9.81
C LEU A 10 3.85 12.45 8.75
N ARG A 11 3.23 11.27 8.88
CA ARG A 11 2.44 10.66 7.81
C ARG A 11 1.21 11.49 7.44
N ARG A 12 0.42 11.88 8.45
CA ARG A 12 -0.84 12.61 8.22
C ARG A 12 -0.59 13.92 7.50
N GLU A 13 0.29 14.76 8.05
CA GLU A 13 0.58 16.08 7.48
C GLU A 13 1.16 15.98 6.06
N ALA A 14 2.06 15.02 5.81
CA ALA A 14 2.62 14.82 4.47
C ALA A 14 1.55 14.49 3.41
N ILE A 15 0.51 13.71 3.76
CA ILE A 15 -0.61 13.43 2.85
C ILE A 15 -1.47 14.68 2.66
N LEU A 16 -1.79 15.39 3.74
CA LEU A 16 -2.61 16.62 3.68
C LEU A 16 -1.91 17.72 2.87
N GLU A 17 -0.59 17.86 2.98
CA GLU A 17 0.22 18.77 2.15
C GLU A 17 0.06 18.46 0.65
N LEU A 18 0.14 17.19 0.25
CA LEU A 18 -0.08 16.80 -1.15
C LEU A 18 -1.52 17.07 -1.59
N MET A 19 -2.52 16.80 -0.74
CA MET A 19 -3.91 17.09 -1.09
C MET A 19 -4.16 18.61 -1.21
N ARG A 20 -3.51 19.41 -0.37
CA ARG A 20 -3.55 20.89 -0.41
C ARG A 20 -2.87 21.47 -1.64
N SER A 21 -1.87 20.79 -2.20
CA SER A 21 -1.16 21.27 -3.38
C SER A 21 -1.97 21.18 -4.67
N ALA A 22 -3.09 20.46 -4.69
CA ALA A 22 -3.95 20.36 -5.87
C ALA A 22 -4.67 21.69 -6.16
N GLU A 23 -4.54 22.15 -7.40
CA GLU A 23 -5.16 23.37 -7.92
C GLU A 23 -6.34 23.09 -8.85
N GLN A 24 -6.30 22.02 -9.64
CA GLN A 24 -7.32 21.69 -10.66
C GLN A 24 -7.99 20.35 -10.42
N ARG A 25 -7.22 19.31 -10.06
CA ARG A 25 -7.68 17.93 -9.94
C ARG A 25 -7.03 17.23 -8.77
N LEU A 26 -7.81 16.43 -8.06
CA LEU A 26 -7.31 15.55 -7.01
C LEU A 26 -7.97 14.18 -7.17
N ALA A 27 -7.15 13.18 -7.49
CA ALA A 27 -7.58 11.78 -7.59
C ALA A 27 -7.11 11.02 -6.34
N LEU A 28 -8.05 10.40 -5.62
CA LEU A 28 -7.74 9.59 -4.45
C LEU A 28 -8.24 8.17 -4.64
N SER A 29 -7.37 7.21 -4.42
CA SER A 29 -7.77 5.83 -4.17
C SER A 29 -7.56 5.46 -2.72
N MET A 30 -8.59 4.92 -2.08
CA MET A 30 -8.52 4.49 -0.68
C MET A 30 -9.31 3.21 -0.42
N PHE A 31 -8.82 2.38 0.51
CA PHE A 31 -9.50 1.14 0.92
C PHE A 31 -10.38 1.36 2.16
N ARG A 32 -9.77 1.87 3.25
CA ARG A 32 -10.44 2.25 4.49
C ARG A 32 -10.02 3.66 4.87
N CYS A 33 -10.96 4.43 5.41
CA CYS A 33 -10.72 5.78 5.93
C CYS A 33 -11.62 6.04 7.15
N ASP A 34 -11.02 6.38 8.29
CA ASP A 34 -11.73 6.93 9.48
C ASP A 34 -11.05 8.19 10.04
N ASP A 35 -10.01 8.69 9.37
CA ASP A 35 -9.36 9.94 9.74
C ASP A 35 -10.12 11.12 9.14
N LEU A 36 -10.76 11.91 10.01
CA LEU A 36 -11.59 13.03 9.58
C LEU A 36 -10.78 14.15 8.92
N ALA A 37 -9.49 14.30 9.22
CA ALA A 37 -8.67 15.34 8.58
C ALA A 37 -8.52 15.08 7.08
N VAL A 38 -8.49 13.81 6.65
CA VAL A 38 -8.48 13.45 5.22
C VAL A 38 -9.80 13.83 4.56
N VAL A 39 -10.93 13.59 5.23
CA VAL A 39 -12.27 13.97 4.73
C VAL A 39 -12.42 15.50 4.67
N ASP A 40 -11.97 16.21 5.70
CA ASP A 40 -11.98 17.66 5.77
C ASP A 40 -11.15 18.28 4.65
N GLU A 41 -10.00 17.68 4.32
CA GLU A 41 -9.17 18.15 3.21
C GLU A 41 -9.78 17.84 1.83
N VAL A 42 -10.50 16.72 1.67
CA VAL A 42 -11.35 16.49 0.48
C VAL A 42 -12.37 17.62 0.33
N ALA A 43 -13.09 17.98 1.40
CA ALA A 43 -14.05 19.08 1.38
C ALA A 43 -13.40 20.45 1.11
N ALA A 44 -12.21 20.68 1.68
CA ALA A 44 -11.45 21.90 1.45
C ALA A 44 -11.02 22.02 -0.02
N ALA A 45 -10.55 20.94 -0.65
CA ALA A 45 -10.21 20.91 -2.06
C ALA A 45 -11.44 21.19 -2.95
N VAL A 46 -12.59 20.58 -2.68
CA VAL A 46 -13.84 20.88 -3.41
C VAL A 46 -14.22 22.36 -3.26
N LYS A 47 -14.09 22.93 -2.05
CA LYS A 47 -14.36 24.35 -1.80
C LYS A 47 -13.40 25.29 -2.54
N ARG A 48 -12.18 24.85 -2.83
CA ARG A 48 -11.21 25.55 -3.71
C ARG A 48 -11.55 25.42 -5.20
N ASN A 49 -12.62 24.71 -5.57
CA ASN A 49 -13.03 24.35 -6.93
C ASN A 49 -12.10 23.33 -7.63
N VAL A 50 -11.36 22.54 -6.85
CA VAL A 50 -10.61 21.39 -7.37
C VAL A 50 -11.60 20.29 -7.77
N ASN A 51 -11.39 19.65 -8.92
CA ASN A 51 -12.13 18.45 -9.31
C ASN A 51 -11.64 17.26 -8.47
N VAL A 52 -12.35 16.95 -7.39
CA VAL A 52 -11.99 15.84 -6.51
C VAL A 52 -12.74 14.57 -6.92
N ARG A 53 -11.99 13.52 -7.27
CA ARG A 53 -12.53 12.19 -7.58
C ARG A 53 -11.96 11.17 -6.62
N VAL A 54 -12.84 10.37 -6.03
CA VAL A 54 -12.47 9.38 -5.03
C VAL A 54 -12.94 8.00 -5.47
N LEU A 55 -12.01 7.05 -5.54
CA LEU A 55 -12.29 5.65 -5.78
C LEU A 55 -12.14 4.88 -4.47
N ILE A 56 -13.20 4.19 -4.06
CA ILE A 56 -13.23 3.33 -2.87
C ILE A 56 -13.55 1.89 -3.24
N THR A 57 -13.14 0.94 -2.40
CA THR A 57 -13.52 -0.47 -2.57
C THR A 57 -15.04 -0.67 -2.47
N HIS A 58 -15.59 -1.70 -3.10
CA HIS A 58 -16.98 -2.13 -2.88
C HIS A 58 -17.14 -3.01 -1.64
N ARG A 59 -16.05 -3.62 -1.16
CA ARG A 59 -16.06 -4.47 0.03
C ARG A 59 -14.79 -4.35 0.85
N ALA A 60 -14.97 -4.34 2.16
CA ALA A 60 -13.91 -4.47 3.16
C ALA A 60 -14.48 -5.32 4.32
N ARG A 61 -13.75 -6.37 4.72
CA ARG A 61 -14.15 -7.24 5.85
C ARG A 61 -14.25 -6.38 7.13
N GLY A 62 -15.21 -6.65 8.01
CA GLY A 62 -15.50 -5.81 9.20
C GLY A 62 -16.11 -4.42 8.91
N TRP A 63 -15.98 -3.91 7.68
CA TRP A 63 -16.26 -2.51 7.35
C TRP A 63 -17.53 -2.27 6.54
N LYS A 64 -18.44 -3.24 6.45
CA LYS A 64 -19.64 -3.13 5.59
C LYS A 64 -20.46 -1.85 5.87
N ARG A 65 -20.77 -1.57 7.14
CA ARG A 65 -21.53 -0.37 7.53
C ARG A 65 -20.68 0.90 7.36
N ARG A 66 -19.44 0.88 7.88
CA ARG A 66 -18.51 2.02 7.80
C ARG A 66 -18.19 2.44 6.37
N LEU A 67 -18.15 1.52 5.41
CA LEU A 67 -17.91 1.82 4.00
C LEU A 67 -19.11 2.50 3.32
N VAL A 68 -20.33 2.20 3.78
CA VAL A 68 -21.54 2.93 3.36
C VAL A 68 -21.48 4.36 3.92
N GLU A 69 -21.20 4.49 5.22
CA GLU A 69 -21.06 5.77 5.91
C GLU A 69 -19.93 6.63 5.31
N LEU A 70 -18.76 6.05 5.05
CA LEU A 70 -17.63 6.73 4.41
C LEU A 70 -17.98 7.24 3.02
N GLY A 71 -18.63 6.43 2.18
CA GLY A 71 -19.05 6.87 0.87
C GLY A 71 -20.05 8.03 0.93
N ALA A 72 -21.05 7.93 1.81
CA ALA A 72 -22.02 9.02 2.02
C ALA A 72 -21.36 10.30 2.56
N LEU A 73 -20.39 10.16 3.47
CA LEU A 73 -19.62 11.27 4.01
C LEU A 73 -18.80 11.97 2.91
N LEU A 74 -18.05 11.21 2.11
CA LEU A 74 -17.29 11.75 0.98
C LEU A 74 -18.20 12.39 -0.07
N GLU A 75 -19.32 11.77 -0.43
CA GLU A 75 -20.31 12.33 -1.36
C GLU A 75 -20.87 13.66 -0.84
N SER A 76 -21.09 13.78 0.48
CA SER A 76 -21.58 15.02 1.09
C SER A 76 -20.61 16.20 1.02
N THR A 77 -19.31 15.94 0.77
CA THR A 77 -18.31 17.00 0.55
C THR A 77 -18.44 17.69 -0.81
N GLY A 78 -19.17 17.07 -1.75
CA GLY A 78 -19.25 17.46 -3.16
C GLY A 78 -18.22 16.77 -4.06
N ALA A 79 -17.40 15.87 -3.52
CA ALA A 79 -16.48 15.05 -4.32
C ALA A 79 -17.24 14.03 -5.20
N HIS A 80 -16.66 13.69 -6.34
CA HIS A 80 -17.14 12.62 -7.21
C HIS A 80 -16.65 11.28 -6.69
N VAL A 81 -17.49 10.57 -5.93
CA VAL A 81 -17.14 9.30 -5.31
C VAL A 81 -17.64 8.14 -6.16
N GLN A 82 -16.78 7.13 -6.35
CA GLN A 82 -17.15 5.86 -6.95
C GLN A 82 -16.70 4.69 -6.09
N ARG A 83 -17.57 3.68 -6.02
CA ARG A 83 -17.22 2.35 -5.52
C ARG A 83 -16.75 1.51 -6.70
N TYR A 84 -15.63 0.83 -6.56
CA TYR A 84 -15.12 -0.04 -7.61
C TYR A 84 -16.08 -1.21 -7.89
N THR A 85 -16.65 -1.27 -9.08
CA THR A 85 -17.67 -2.26 -9.49
C THR A 85 -17.12 -3.38 -10.39
N GLY A 86 -15.81 -3.41 -10.65
CA GLY A 86 -15.20 -4.41 -11.53
C GLY A 86 -15.10 -5.80 -10.91
N PRO A 87 -14.61 -6.80 -11.67
CA PRO A 87 -14.65 -8.22 -11.31
C PRO A 87 -13.61 -8.62 -10.24
N LEU A 88 -12.75 -7.70 -9.81
CA LEU A 88 -11.69 -7.99 -8.85
C LEU A 88 -12.25 -8.25 -7.46
N MET A 89 -11.57 -9.10 -6.70
CA MET A 89 -12.01 -9.49 -5.37
C MET A 89 -12.12 -8.30 -4.41
N LYS A 90 -11.17 -7.35 -4.45
CA LYS A 90 -11.16 -6.09 -3.68
C LYS A 90 -10.37 -5.01 -4.42
N TYR A 91 -10.68 -3.75 -4.15
CA TYR A 91 -9.84 -2.61 -4.52
C TYR A 91 -8.99 -2.19 -3.33
N HIS A 92 -7.69 -2.44 -3.39
CA HIS A 92 -6.79 -2.29 -2.25
C HIS A 92 -5.57 -1.40 -2.55
N ALA A 93 -5.46 -0.83 -3.75
CA ALA A 93 -4.49 0.20 -4.07
C ALA A 93 -4.79 1.50 -3.28
N LYS A 94 -3.77 2.08 -2.63
CA LYS A 94 -3.87 3.39 -1.97
C LYS A 94 -2.88 4.35 -2.58
N TYR A 95 -3.40 5.39 -3.22
CA TYR A 95 -2.59 6.40 -3.89
C TYR A 95 -3.37 7.70 -4.01
N VAL A 96 -2.64 8.81 -4.14
CA VAL A 96 -3.20 10.14 -4.37
C VAL A 96 -2.42 10.80 -5.49
N VAL A 97 -3.09 11.49 -6.40
CA VAL A 97 -2.46 12.31 -7.44
C VAL A 97 -3.09 13.69 -7.43
N ALA A 98 -2.28 14.72 -7.21
CA ALA A 98 -2.67 16.12 -7.37
C ALA A 98 -2.26 16.57 -8.78
N ASP A 99 -3.19 17.14 -9.56
CA ASP A 99 -2.96 17.69 -10.90
C ASP A 99 -2.13 16.75 -11.81
N ASP A 100 -0.97 17.22 -12.28
CA ASP A 100 0.03 16.46 -13.05
C ASP A 100 1.24 16.07 -12.18
N GLY A 101 1.03 15.95 -10.86
CA GLY A 101 2.02 15.70 -9.83
C GLY A 101 1.97 16.76 -8.71
N PRO A 102 2.40 16.42 -7.48
CA PRO A 102 3.02 15.16 -7.05
C PRO A 102 2.01 14.01 -6.88
N ALA A 103 2.53 12.78 -6.86
CA ALA A 103 1.77 11.58 -6.53
C ALA A 103 2.25 10.91 -5.23
N LEU A 104 1.38 10.15 -4.59
CA LEU A 104 1.66 9.29 -3.44
C LEU A 104 1.28 7.85 -3.78
N VAL A 105 2.14 6.90 -3.49
CA VAL A 105 1.81 5.46 -3.34
C VAL A 105 2.07 5.05 -1.90
N SER A 106 1.12 4.33 -1.29
CA SER A 106 1.27 3.94 0.12
C SER A 106 0.79 2.52 0.42
N SER A 107 1.41 1.92 1.44
CA SER A 107 0.89 0.72 2.09
C SER A 107 -0.24 1.01 3.09
N LEU A 108 -0.37 2.28 3.51
CA LEU A 108 -1.22 2.76 4.59
C LEU A 108 -2.70 2.87 4.17
N ASN A 109 -3.62 2.43 5.04
CA ASN A 109 -5.02 2.83 4.98
C ASN A 109 -5.19 4.20 5.66
N PHE A 110 -6.12 5.05 5.21
CA PHE A 110 -6.32 6.40 5.80
C PHE A 110 -7.10 6.35 7.13
N THR A 111 -6.66 5.48 8.04
CA THR A 111 -7.25 5.29 9.37
C THR A 111 -6.31 5.84 10.44
N ARG A 112 -6.89 6.30 11.56
CA ARG A 112 -6.14 6.78 12.73
C ARG A 112 -5.11 5.76 13.21
N LYS A 113 -5.50 4.48 13.26
CA LYS A 113 -4.61 3.35 13.59
C LYS A 113 -3.37 3.34 12.69
N CYS A 114 -3.53 3.50 11.37
CA CYS A 114 -2.38 3.45 10.48
C CYS A 114 -1.53 4.72 10.53
N PHE A 115 -2.12 5.87 10.83
CA PHE A 115 -1.37 7.10 11.05
C PHE A 115 -0.50 7.05 12.32
N GLU A 116 -0.91 6.31 13.34
CA GLU A 116 -0.32 6.43 14.68
C GLU A 116 0.43 5.17 15.15
N ALA A 117 -0.03 3.99 14.76
CA ALA A 117 0.32 2.75 15.46
C ALA A 117 0.81 1.62 14.56
N THR A 118 0.92 1.80 13.24
CA THR A 118 1.40 0.76 12.32
C THR A 118 2.76 1.08 11.71
N CYS A 119 3.49 0.06 11.30
CA CYS A 119 4.67 0.21 10.45
C CYS A 119 4.20 0.30 8.99
N ASP A 120 4.25 1.49 8.38
CA ASP A 120 3.79 1.75 7.02
C ASP A 120 4.75 2.64 6.24
N PHE A 121 4.61 2.61 4.92
CA PHE A 121 5.48 3.29 3.97
C PHE A 121 4.66 4.22 3.08
N LEU A 122 5.10 5.48 2.98
CA LEU A 122 4.55 6.46 2.05
C LEU A 122 5.67 6.90 1.13
N LEU A 123 5.48 6.71 -0.18
CA LEU A 123 6.40 7.23 -1.18
C LEU A 123 5.70 8.28 -2.03
N PHE A 124 6.21 9.51 -1.94
CA PHE A 124 5.81 10.62 -2.79
C PHE A 124 6.73 10.64 -4.01
N SER A 125 6.20 10.97 -5.18
CA SER A 125 6.96 10.98 -6.43
C SER A 125 6.50 12.11 -7.34
N ASP A 126 7.47 12.86 -7.89
CA ASP A 126 7.26 13.76 -9.03
C ASP A 126 7.64 13.10 -10.36
N ASP A 127 7.89 11.78 -10.38
CA ASP A 127 8.27 11.09 -11.62
C ASP A 127 7.07 11.04 -12.58
N PRO A 128 7.18 11.63 -13.79
CA PRO A 128 6.10 11.61 -14.78
C PRO A 128 5.62 10.21 -15.14
N LEU A 129 6.48 9.19 -15.09
CA LEU A 129 6.08 7.80 -15.35
C LEU A 129 5.15 7.27 -14.27
N VAL A 130 5.43 7.58 -13.00
CA VAL A 130 4.58 7.19 -11.87
C VAL A 130 3.25 7.91 -11.94
N ILE A 131 3.27 9.24 -12.14
CA ILE A 131 2.08 10.08 -12.20
C ILE A 131 1.17 9.65 -13.35
N SER A 132 1.72 9.51 -14.56
CA SER A 132 0.94 9.08 -15.73
C SER A 132 0.40 7.66 -15.55
N GLY A 133 1.20 6.73 -15.01
CA GLY A 133 0.74 5.37 -14.74
C GLY A 133 -0.42 5.32 -13.73
N LEU A 134 -0.33 6.06 -12.64
CA LEU A 134 -1.41 6.15 -11.64
C LEU A 134 -2.67 6.80 -12.23
N ASN A 135 -2.53 7.83 -13.07
CA ASN A 135 -3.66 8.44 -13.77
C ASN A 135 -4.33 7.45 -14.72
N VAL A 136 -3.56 6.65 -15.48
CA VAL A 136 -4.14 5.61 -16.36
C VAL A 136 -4.92 4.58 -15.56
N ILE A 137 -4.36 4.08 -14.45
CA ILE A 137 -5.05 3.13 -13.56
C ILE A 137 -6.34 3.76 -13.01
N PHE A 138 -6.26 4.99 -12.51
CA PHE A 138 -7.40 5.69 -11.92
C PHE A 138 -8.51 5.91 -12.95
N GLU A 139 -8.22 6.51 -14.11
CA GLU A 139 -9.24 6.76 -15.13
C GLU A 139 -9.92 5.48 -15.59
N HIS A 140 -9.13 4.41 -15.79
CA HIS A 140 -9.63 3.11 -16.18
C HIS A 140 -10.58 2.54 -15.11
N ASP A 141 -10.13 2.46 -13.87
CA ASP A 141 -10.90 1.85 -12.78
C ASP A 141 -12.09 2.71 -12.34
N PHE A 142 -12.05 4.03 -12.58
CA PHE A 142 -13.13 4.98 -12.31
C PHE A 142 -14.16 5.08 -13.45
N SER A 143 -13.81 4.77 -14.70
CA SER A 143 -14.73 4.95 -15.84
C SER A 143 -15.21 3.65 -16.46
N SER A 144 -14.39 2.60 -16.46
CA SER A 144 -14.68 1.33 -17.12
C SER A 144 -14.06 0.16 -16.36
N PRO A 145 -14.45 -0.05 -15.08
CA PRO A 145 -13.87 -1.12 -14.29
C PRO A 145 -14.20 -2.50 -14.90
N GLY A 146 -13.17 -3.26 -15.26
CA GLY A 146 -13.31 -4.63 -15.77
C GLY A 146 -12.82 -4.86 -17.20
N SER A 147 -12.45 -3.83 -17.95
CA SER A 147 -11.60 -4.01 -19.13
C SER A 147 -10.17 -4.39 -18.74
N PRO A 148 -9.38 -5.01 -19.65
CA PRO A 148 -7.95 -5.16 -19.44
C PRO A 148 -7.29 -3.81 -19.24
N LEU A 149 -6.38 -3.69 -18.26
CA LEU A 149 -5.62 -2.46 -18.10
C LEU A 149 -4.79 -2.19 -19.37
N PRO A 150 -4.67 -0.92 -19.78
CA PRO A 150 -3.66 -0.51 -20.76
C PRO A 150 -2.24 -0.84 -20.27
N GLU A 151 -1.27 -0.72 -21.16
CA GLU A 151 0.15 -0.84 -20.78
C GLU A 151 0.51 0.20 -19.72
N ILE A 152 1.07 -0.26 -18.60
CA ILE A 152 1.53 0.57 -17.49
C ILE A 152 3.06 0.53 -17.44
N THR A 153 3.66 1.67 -17.15
CA THR A 153 5.10 1.85 -16.95
C THR A 153 5.72 0.75 -16.07
N ASP A 154 6.99 0.44 -16.32
CA ASP A 154 7.79 -0.45 -15.48
C ASP A 154 8.12 0.14 -14.10
N ARG A 155 7.85 1.43 -13.86
CA ARG A 155 7.99 2.05 -12.53
C ARG A 155 6.91 1.61 -11.53
N LEU A 156 5.80 1.04 -12.00
CA LEU A 156 4.70 0.57 -11.14
C LEU A 156 4.58 -0.95 -11.18
N ILE A 157 4.04 -1.55 -10.13
CA ILE A 157 3.54 -2.93 -10.12
C ILE A 157 2.05 -2.86 -9.80
N VAL A 158 1.21 -3.41 -10.67
CA VAL A 158 -0.25 -3.35 -10.53
C VAL A 158 -0.79 -4.78 -10.50
N GLY A 159 -1.48 -5.09 -9.40
CA GLY A 159 -2.19 -6.36 -9.25
C GLY A 159 -3.62 -6.26 -9.80
N PRO A 160 -4.18 -7.32 -10.38
CA PRO A 160 -3.55 -8.63 -10.60
C PRO A 160 -2.73 -8.72 -11.89
N ASP A 161 -2.84 -7.75 -12.80
CA ASP A 161 -2.41 -7.83 -14.19
C ASP A 161 -0.94 -8.25 -14.37
N HIS A 162 -0.03 -7.70 -13.56
CA HIS A 162 1.39 -8.00 -13.66
C HIS A 162 2.10 -8.18 -12.31
N ALA A 163 1.36 -8.16 -11.19
CA ALA A 163 1.94 -8.23 -9.85
C ALA A 163 2.75 -9.50 -9.62
N ARG A 164 2.16 -10.68 -9.82
CA ARG A 164 2.86 -11.96 -9.62
C ARG A 164 4.13 -12.06 -10.46
N MET A 165 4.04 -11.75 -11.75
CA MET A 165 5.15 -11.90 -12.68
C MET A 165 6.28 -10.91 -12.35
N ARG A 166 5.96 -9.62 -12.11
CA ARG A 166 7.00 -8.62 -11.77
C ARG A 166 7.65 -8.89 -10.42
N PHE A 167 6.89 -9.28 -9.39
CA PHE A 167 7.48 -9.66 -8.10
C PHE A 167 8.35 -10.91 -8.21
N LYS A 168 7.89 -11.95 -8.93
CA LYS A 168 8.69 -13.15 -9.16
C LYS A 168 10.03 -12.77 -9.81
N ASN A 169 10.00 -12.04 -10.93
CA ASN A 169 11.21 -11.70 -11.67
C ASN A 169 12.18 -10.86 -10.81
N LEU A 170 11.66 -9.87 -10.08
CA LEU A 170 12.48 -9.05 -9.19
C LEU A 170 13.21 -9.88 -8.12
N LEU A 171 12.51 -10.82 -7.47
CA LEU A 171 13.10 -11.69 -6.46
C LEU A 171 14.06 -12.72 -7.09
N ASP A 172 13.75 -13.18 -8.30
CA ASP A 172 14.55 -14.13 -9.08
C ASP A 172 15.85 -13.50 -9.63
N GLU A 173 15.90 -12.19 -9.80
CA GLU A 173 17.12 -11.46 -10.17
C GLU A 173 18.06 -11.20 -9.00
N ALA A 174 17.64 -11.48 -7.75
CA ALA A 174 18.47 -11.25 -6.58
C ALA A 174 19.75 -12.10 -6.61
N GLU A 175 20.89 -11.45 -6.41
CA GLU A 175 22.22 -12.08 -6.41
C GLU A 175 22.84 -12.17 -5.00
N SER A 176 22.46 -11.26 -4.10
CA SER A 176 23.16 -11.03 -2.83
C SER A 176 22.23 -10.97 -1.62
N SER A 177 21.09 -10.27 -1.73
CA SER A 177 20.17 -10.15 -0.61
C SER A 177 18.73 -9.88 -1.04
N ILE A 178 17.79 -10.42 -0.25
CA ILE A 178 16.37 -10.13 -0.31
C ILE A 178 15.93 -9.79 1.12
N ARG A 179 15.36 -8.59 1.31
CA ARG A 179 14.76 -8.17 2.59
C ARG A 179 13.29 -7.82 2.35
N ILE A 180 12.39 -8.39 3.13
CA ILE A 180 10.95 -8.17 2.97
C ILE A 180 10.35 -7.76 4.31
N ILE A 181 9.53 -6.71 4.32
CA ILE A 181 8.60 -6.40 5.42
C ILE A 181 7.21 -6.71 4.88
N ASP A 182 6.62 -7.80 5.36
CA ASP A 182 5.28 -8.25 5.01
C ASP A 182 4.81 -9.30 6.03
N HIS A 183 3.69 -9.04 6.72
CA HIS A 183 3.08 -9.97 7.67
C HIS A 183 2.30 -11.12 7.02
N ARG A 184 2.24 -11.18 5.69
CA ARG A 184 1.50 -12.17 4.91
C ARG A 184 2.31 -12.73 3.73
N VAL A 185 3.58 -13.04 3.95
CA VAL A 185 4.35 -13.85 3.00
C VAL A 185 3.88 -15.30 3.06
N ILE A 186 2.83 -15.60 2.32
CA ILE A 186 2.16 -16.92 2.32
C ILE A 186 1.98 -17.51 0.91
N ASP A 187 2.35 -16.78 -0.14
CA ASP A 187 2.27 -17.30 -1.51
C ASP A 187 3.25 -18.46 -1.74
N PRO A 188 2.77 -19.66 -2.14
CA PRO A 188 3.63 -20.82 -2.28
C PRO A 188 4.75 -20.65 -3.31
N GLN A 189 4.51 -19.93 -4.41
CA GLN A 189 5.53 -19.71 -5.44
C GLN A 189 6.60 -18.74 -4.95
N MET A 190 6.20 -17.65 -4.28
CA MET A 190 7.14 -16.71 -3.67
C MET A 190 7.95 -17.39 -2.58
N LEU A 191 7.33 -18.15 -1.68
CA LEU A 191 8.03 -18.90 -0.63
C LEU A 191 9.01 -19.93 -1.21
N SER A 192 8.64 -20.64 -2.27
CA SER A 192 9.54 -21.57 -2.96
C SER A 192 10.76 -20.84 -3.53
N LEU A 193 10.55 -19.71 -4.20
CA LEU A 193 11.62 -18.89 -4.77
C LEU A 193 12.55 -18.33 -3.69
N LEU A 194 11.99 -17.82 -2.58
CA LEU A 194 12.78 -17.30 -1.46
C LEU A 194 13.67 -18.40 -0.83
N ARG A 195 13.15 -19.62 -0.68
CA ARG A 195 13.93 -20.77 -0.19
C ARG A 195 15.01 -21.20 -1.18
N GLU A 196 14.70 -21.21 -2.47
CA GLU A 196 15.67 -21.50 -3.53
C GLU A 196 16.83 -20.50 -3.50
N LYS A 197 16.51 -19.19 -3.43
CA LYS A 197 17.50 -18.12 -3.30
C LYS A 197 18.35 -18.26 -2.05
N GLN A 198 17.72 -18.53 -0.90
CA GLN A 198 18.43 -18.77 0.36
C GLN A 198 19.39 -19.96 0.27
N ASN A 199 18.96 -21.08 -0.32
CA ASN A 199 19.79 -22.26 -0.55
C ASN A 199 20.92 -22.00 -1.55
N GLY A 200 20.70 -21.09 -2.51
CA GLY A 200 21.70 -20.60 -3.45
C GLY A 200 22.71 -19.61 -2.86
N GLY A 201 22.61 -19.27 -1.57
CA GLY A 201 23.53 -18.37 -0.86
C GLY A 201 23.12 -16.90 -0.81
N VAL A 202 21.94 -16.55 -1.33
CA VAL A 202 21.39 -15.18 -1.19
C VAL A 202 20.93 -14.97 0.25
N SER A 203 21.27 -13.83 0.85
CA SER A 203 20.80 -13.48 2.19
C SER A 203 19.31 -13.10 2.15
N VAL A 204 18.43 -14.03 2.55
CA VAL A 204 16.98 -13.78 2.60
C VAL A 204 16.51 -13.55 4.03
N ARG A 205 15.89 -12.40 4.29
CA ARG A 205 15.26 -12.07 5.58
C ARG A 205 13.88 -11.48 5.39
N VAL A 206 12.91 -12.01 6.13
CA VAL A 206 11.52 -11.55 6.12
C VAL A 206 11.17 -11.09 7.53
N LEU A 207 10.62 -9.87 7.64
CA LEU A 207 10.01 -9.33 8.84
C LEU A 207 8.50 -9.28 8.61
N GLY A 208 7.72 -9.67 9.60
CA GLY A 208 6.27 -9.76 9.39
C GLY A 208 5.46 -9.84 10.66
N HIS A 209 6.03 -10.40 11.72
CA HIS A 209 5.40 -10.46 13.03
C HIS A 209 6.19 -9.59 14.02
N GLY A 210 5.77 -9.54 15.28
CA GLY A 210 6.49 -8.79 16.32
C GLY A 210 6.19 -7.29 16.37
N PRO A 211 6.82 -6.59 17.33
CA PRO A 211 6.47 -5.23 17.69
C PRO A 211 7.01 -4.15 16.76
N MET A 212 7.80 -4.44 15.72
CA MET A 212 8.26 -3.45 14.71
C MET A 212 8.66 -2.06 15.28
N ASN A 213 9.54 -2.04 16.30
CA ASN A 213 9.92 -0.83 17.06
C ASN A 213 8.75 -0.10 17.77
N GLY A 214 7.81 -0.87 18.33
CA GLY A 214 6.61 -0.37 19.03
C GLY A 214 5.40 -0.15 18.12
N LEU A 215 5.45 -0.57 16.86
CA LEU A 215 4.38 -0.44 15.87
C LEU A 215 3.81 -1.81 15.46
N VAL A 216 2.56 -1.83 15.03
CA VAL A 216 1.92 -3.03 14.47
C VAL A 216 2.40 -3.25 13.04
N SER A 217 2.82 -4.47 12.72
CA SER A 217 3.17 -4.85 11.35
C SER A 217 1.96 -4.71 10.41
N HIS A 218 2.11 -3.94 9.34
CA HIS A 218 1.02 -3.69 8.37
C HIS A 218 1.57 -3.43 6.96
N GLY A 219 2.55 -2.54 6.85
CA GLY A 219 3.13 -2.09 5.60
C GLY A 219 3.83 -3.20 4.81
N ARG A 220 3.99 -2.95 3.51
CA ARG A 220 4.61 -3.89 2.57
C ARG A 220 5.79 -3.24 1.87
N MET A 221 6.94 -3.87 2.01
CA MET A 221 8.19 -3.44 1.38
C MET A 221 9.02 -4.67 0.98
N ALA A 222 9.65 -4.62 -0.20
CA ALA A 222 10.73 -5.54 -0.56
C ALA A 222 11.98 -4.74 -0.96
N LEU A 223 13.16 -5.22 -0.62
CA LEU A 223 14.46 -4.69 -1.05
C LEU A 223 15.27 -5.84 -1.65
N VAL A 224 15.81 -5.63 -2.84
CA VAL A 224 16.67 -6.60 -3.53
C VAL A 224 18.05 -5.99 -3.73
N ASP A 225 19.07 -6.71 -3.28
CA ASP A 225 20.50 -6.42 -3.42
C ASP A 225 20.95 -5.04 -2.90
N GLY A 226 20.11 -4.36 -2.11
CA GLY A 226 20.36 -2.96 -1.72
C GLY A 226 20.38 -2.00 -2.92
N ARG A 227 19.74 -2.37 -4.04
CA ARG A 227 19.71 -1.61 -5.29
C ARG A 227 18.31 -1.16 -5.71
N VAL A 228 17.29 -1.93 -5.33
CA VAL A 228 15.91 -1.67 -5.72
C VAL A 228 14.98 -1.97 -4.56
N ALA A 229 14.03 -1.08 -4.33
CA ALA A 229 12.94 -1.25 -3.38
C ALA A 229 11.60 -1.35 -4.09
N VAL A 230 10.65 -2.05 -3.49
CA VAL A 230 9.23 -2.03 -3.87
C VAL A 230 8.43 -1.60 -2.66
N ILE A 231 7.61 -0.56 -2.81
CA ILE A 231 6.74 -0.04 -1.76
C ILE A 231 5.31 0.04 -2.28
N GLY A 232 4.33 -0.40 -1.50
CA GLY A 232 2.93 -0.23 -1.87
C GLY A 232 1.99 -1.13 -1.09
N SER A 233 0.88 -1.49 -1.72
CA SER A 233 -0.21 -2.23 -1.08
C SER A 233 -0.14 -3.75 -1.27
N ILE A 234 0.82 -4.24 -2.07
CA ILE A 234 0.93 -5.65 -2.47
C ILE A 234 1.55 -6.50 -1.35
N HIS A 235 0.80 -7.51 -0.92
CA HIS A 235 1.33 -8.64 -0.14
C HIS A 235 1.86 -9.75 -1.05
N LEU A 236 2.84 -10.51 -0.56
CA LEU A 236 3.25 -11.78 -1.15
C LEU A 236 2.29 -12.92 -0.74
N SER A 237 1.01 -12.72 -1.06
CA SER A 237 -0.09 -13.67 -0.85
C SER A 237 -0.87 -13.88 -2.15
N PRO A 238 -1.46 -15.06 -2.40
CA PRO A 238 -2.20 -15.32 -3.64
C PRO A 238 -3.31 -14.30 -3.91
N PRO A 239 -4.15 -13.89 -2.92
CA PRO A 239 -5.21 -12.94 -3.20
C PRO A 239 -4.69 -11.54 -3.61
N SER A 240 -3.60 -11.07 -3.01
CA SER A 240 -3.03 -9.76 -3.34
C SER A 240 -2.32 -9.76 -4.69
N LEU A 241 -1.63 -10.87 -5.02
CA LEU A 241 -0.93 -11.01 -6.30
C LEU A 241 -1.87 -11.23 -7.50
N ASP A 242 -2.97 -11.97 -7.31
CA ASP A 242 -3.78 -12.48 -8.44
C ASP A 242 -5.23 -11.99 -8.49
N CYS A 243 -5.76 -11.41 -7.40
CA CYS A 243 -7.21 -11.18 -7.28
C CYS A 243 -7.61 -9.75 -6.87
N ARG A 244 -6.69 -8.93 -6.34
CA ARG A 244 -6.98 -7.58 -5.84
C ARG A 244 -6.40 -6.53 -6.77
N ARG A 245 -7.08 -5.37 -6.91
CA ARG A 245 -6.39 -4.18 -7.42
C ARG A 245 -5.42 -3.73 -6.35
N GLU A 246 -4.14 -3.79 -6.65
CA GLU A 246 -3.07 -3.33 -5.77
C GLU A 246 -2.13 -2.46 -6.60
N VAL A 247 -1.37 -1.59 -5.93
CA VAL A 247 -0.32 -0.83 -6.60
C VAL A 247 0.93 -0.77 -5.73
N ALA A 248 2.09 -0.87 -6.36
CA ALA A 248 3.38 -0.60 -5.76
C ALA A 248 4.27 0.16 -6.75
N ILE A 249 5.31 0.80 -6.22
CA ILE A 249 6.31 1.56 -6.98
C ILE A 249 7.67 0.89 -6.83
N LEU A 250 8.40 0.73 -7.93
CA LEU A 250 9.81 0.32 -7.90
C LEU A 250 10.66 1.57 -7.68
N VAL A 251 11.58 1.54 -6.72
CA VAL A 251 12.47 2.65 -6.37
C VAL A 251 13.92 2.24 -6.58
N HIS A 252 14.63 3.00 -7.41
CA HIS A 252 16.08 2.81 -7.66
C HIS A 252 16.93 3.93 -7.07
N GLU A 253 16.32 4.95 -6.45
CA GLU A 253 17.05 6.08 -5.90
C GLU A 253 17.94 5.62 -4.73
N PRO A 254 19.28 5.72 -4.84
CA PRO A 254 20.18 5.10 -3.86
C PRO A 254 20.02 5.61 -2.43
N SER A 255 19.66 6.89 -2.27
CA SER A 255 19.36 7.52 -0.97
C SER A 255 18.19 6.84 -0.27
N ILE A 256 17.08 6.65 -0.99
CA ILE A 256 15.86 6.02 -0.46
C ILE A 256 16.09 4.53 -0.19
N VAL A 257 16.77 3.83 -1.11
CA VAL A 257 17.10 2.42 -0.92
C VAL A 257 18.00 2.22 0.31
N HIS A 258 18.97 3.12 0.51
CA HIS A 258 19.82 3.11 1.71
C HIS A 258 19.01 3.37 2.98
N GLU A 259 18.13 4.38 3.00
CA GLU A 259 17.27 4.68 4.15
C GLU A 259 16.35 3.50 4.51
N LEU A 260 15.74 2.85 3.52
CA LEU A 260 14.91 1.66 3.74
C LEU A 260 15.74 0.48 4.26
N ASN A 261 16.98 0.32 3.80
CA ASN A 261 17.87 -0.71 4.30
C ASN A 261 18.20 -0.46 5.79
N GLU A 262 18.59 0.76 6.16
CA GLU A 262 18.86 1.11 7.57
C GLU A 262 17.62 0.91 8.45
N PHE A 263 16.45 1.32 7.95
CA PHE A 263 15.18 1.09 8.65
C PHE A 263 14.91 -0.40 8.86
N PHE A 264 15.08 -1.23 7.82
CA PHE A 264 14.95 -2.68 7.92
C PHE A 264 15.92 -3.28 8.95
N GLU A 265 17.22 -2.91 8.90
CA GLU A 265 18.20 -3.44 9.85
C GLU A 265 17.83 -3.06 11.29
N SER A 266 17.32 -1.84 11.50
CA SER A 266 16.88 -1.39 12.83
C SER A 266 15.75 -2.27 13.38
N LEU A 267 14.80 -2.69 12.54
CA LEU A 267 13.71 -3.59 12.92
C LEU A 267 14.20 -5.02 13.12
N ALA A 268 15.18 -5.47 12.34
CA ALA A 268 15.76 -6.80 12.42
C ALA A 268 16.64 -7.03 13.65
N LEU A 269 17.00 -5.97 14.40
CA LEU A 269 17.67 -6.09 15.71
C LEU A 269 16.82 -6.87 16.71
N ASP A 270 15.50 -6.66 16.68
CA ASP A 270 14.55 -7.49 17.42
C ASP A 270 14.22 -8.74 16.61
N ARG A 271 14.80 -9.87 17.05
CA ARG A 271 14.62 -11.16 16.38
C ARG A 271 13.18 -11.67 16.41
N SER A 272 12.32 -11.16 17.29
CA SER A 272 10.89 -11.51 17.29
C SER A 272 10.17 -11.01 16.03
N ASN A 273 10.77 -10.06 15.30
CA ASN A 273 10.21 -9.58 14.05
C ASN A 273 10.43 -10.54 12.87
N LEU A 274 11.43 -11.44 12.96
CA LEU A 274 11.86 -12.32 11.88
C LEU A 274 10.88 -13.48 11.67
N VAL A 275 10.55 -13.73 10.40
CA VAL A 275 9.74 -14.87 9.96
C VAL A 275 10.67 -16.01 9.53
N SER A 276 10.42 -17.22 10.04
CA SER A 276 11.13 -18.42 9.65
C SER A 276 10.63 -18.94 8.30
N LEU A 277 11.51 -19.04 7.30
CA LEU A 277 11.15 -19.60 5.99
C LEU A 277 11.08 -21.14 5.99
N SER A 278 11.67 -21.81 6.98
CA SER A 278 11.71 -23.27 7.07
C SER A 278 10.43 -23.88 7.64
N GLU A 279 9.58 -23.08 8.28
CA GLU A 279 8.30 -23.54 8.80
C GLU A 279 7.27 -23.56 7.67
N THR A 280 6.51 -24.64 7.55
CA THR A 280 5.27 -24.61 6.76
C THR A 280 4.37 -23.55 7.40
N PRO A 281 3.87 -22.56 6.65
CA PRO A 281 2.90 -21.63 7.21
C PRO A 281 1.76 -22.45 7.79
N ASN A 282 1.41 -22.23 9.06
CA ASN A 282 0.09 -22.67 9.49
C ASN A 282 -0.90 -22.05 8.50
N PRO A 283 -1.89 -22.80 7.99
CA PRO A 283 -2.97 -22.16 7.27
C PRO A 283 -3.50 -21.05 8.20
N PRO A 284 -3.62 -19.80 7.72
CA PRO A 284 -4.32 -18.82 8.52
C PRO A 284 -5.69 -19.43 8.86
N PRO A 285 -6.23 -19.21 10.06
CA PRO A 285 -7.65 -19.50 10.29
C PRO A 285 -8.43 -18.93 9.11
N GLU A 286 -9.46 -19.64 8.62
CA GLU A 286 -10.32 -19.18 7.51
C GLU A 286 -10.89 -17.76 7.77
N ASP A 287 -10.75 -17.28 9.01
CA ASP A 287 -11.18 -16.00 9.52
C ASP A 287 -10.11 -14.88 9.61
N GLU A 288 -8.81 -15.13 9.49
CA GLU A 288 -7.80 -14.07 9.63
C GLU A 288 -7.50 -13.30 8.32
N GLU A 289 -8.33 -13.44 7.29
CA GLU A 289 -8.00 -12.95 5.96
C GLU A 289 -8.02 -11.43 5.76
N ASP A 290 -8.52 -10.61 6.69
CA ASP A 290 -8.30 -9.14 6.78
C ASP A 290 -8.96 -8.59 8.07
N ASP A 291 -8.83 -9.32 9.19
CA ASP A 291 -9.16 -8.79 10.52
C ASP A 291 -7.99 -7.90 10.95
N GLU A 292 -7.83 -6.74 10.30
CA GLU A 292 -7.12 -5.63 10.91
C GLU A 292 -8.01 -5.18 12.08
N ASP A 293 -7.80 -5.80 13.24
CA ASP A 293 -8.67 -5.81 14.42
C ASP A 293 -9.52 -4.55 14.61
N ASP A 294 -10.84 -4.78 14.59
CA ASP A 294 -11.89 -3.83 14.98
C ASP A 294 -12.17 -3.87 16.50
N GLU A 295 -11.36 -4.59 17.29
CA GLU A 295 -11.53 -4.69 18.74
C GLU A 295 -10.55 -3.78 19.47
N ASN A 296 -10.98 -2.55 19.76
CA ASN A 296 -11.21 -2.08 21.14
C ASN A 296 -11.54 -0.57 21.15
N TYR A 297 -12.80 -0.21 20.89
CA TYR A 297 -13.38 1.07 21.33
C TYR A 297 -14.53 0.77 22.30
N ALA A 298 -14.21 0.12 23.41
CA ALA A 298 -15.04 0.17 24.60
C ALA A 298 -14.21 0.72 25.77
N ALA A 299 -14.77 1.74 26.42
CA ALA A 299 -14.31 2.41 27.64
C ALA A 299 -13.21 3.47 27.50
N VAL A 300 -13.62 4.72 27.23
CA VAL A 300 -13.45 5.84 28.18
C VAL A 300 -14.66 6.78 28.07
N GLU A 301 -15.78 6.37 28.66
CA GLU A 301 -16.73 7.33 29.23
C GLU A 301 -16.44 7.37 30.73
N THR A 302 -15.82 8.47 31.17
CA THR A 302 -16.04 9.12 32.47
C THR A 302 -15.67 10.59 32.31
#